data_AF-M3K643-F1
#
_entry.id   AF-M3K643-F1
#
_cell.length_a   1.000
_cell.length_b   1.000
_cell.length_c   1.000
_cell.angle_alpha   90.00
_cell.angle_beta   90.00
_cell.angle_gamma   90.00
#
_symmetry.space_group_name_H-M   'P 1'
#
loop_
_entity.id
_entity.type
_entity.pdbx_description
1 polymer ?
#
loop_
_entity_poly.entity_id
_entity_poly.type
_entity_poly.pdbx_seq_one_letter_code
_entity_poly.pdbx_strand_id
1 'polypeptide(L)'
;MVQQIVASDIESIRNAAQILNSRLTSRAYIDNNILFNCINWKRLVSDQIEELPQLNDLIISEKLYNNDKNTINLIHALLNIIDKQRSHQTIVTETITNKDAKIESLQKQVNQLTKKINDTERETRNKVIKYTSMQSRINELTKQNKSFSDDLNKVKNWTMDTKNKYKVEMKRKNLEIESLQNKLIERSRNIPTAIEYAGGSSNSSDGLMVQNNYPIIENSTGLIINNPDLVADLNIQKEIADSSNKFFQELFCQDEFGIE
;
A
#
# COMPACT_ATOMS: atom_id res chain seq x y z
N MET A 1 -42.85 -70.37 -44.28
CA MET A 1 -43.37 -69.23 -45.08
C MET A 1 -42.33 -68.13 -45.03
N VAL A 2 -41.63 -67.86 -46.14
CA VAL A 2 -40.75 -66.69 -46.26
C VAL A 2 -41.65 -65.53 -46.68
N GLN A 3 -41.94 -64.62 -45.76
CA GLN A 3 -42.67 -63.40 -46.10
C GLN A 3 -41.78 -62.56 -47.02
N GLN A 4 -42.26 -62.29 -48.24
CA GLN A 4 -41.62 -61.32 -49.13
C GLN A 4 -41.76 -59.93 -48.51
N ILE A 5 -40.63 -59.25 -48.36
CA ILE A 5 -40.57 -57.87 -47.88
C ILE A 5 -41.16 -56.96 -48.96
N VAL A 6 -41.93 -55.95 -48.54
CA VAL A 6 -42.55 -54.97 -49.43
C VAL A 6 -41.47 -54.02 -49.98
N ALA A 7 -41.57 -53.65 -51.26
CA ALA A 7 -40.58 -52.77 -51.91
C ALA A 7 -40.38 -51.41 -51.20
N SER A 8 -41.37 -50.94 -50.43
CA SER A 8 -41.29 -49.71 -49.62
C SER A 8 -40.26 -49.77 -48.49
N ASP A 9 -40.04 -50.96 -47.92
CA ASP A 9 -39.11 -51.14 -46.81
C ASP A 9 -37.65 -51.06 -47.30
N ILE A 10 -37.39 -51.60 -48.50
CA ILE A 10 -36.08 -51.54 -49.16
C ILE A 10 -35.73 -50.08 -49.52
N GLU A 11 -36.70 -49.27 -49.92
CA GLU A 11 -36.49 -47.84 -50.19
C GLU A 11 -36.09 -47.07 -48.93
N SER A 12 -36.64 -47.46 -47.78
CA SER A 12 -36.30 -46.86 -46.49
C SER A 12 -34.83 -47.10 -46.11
N ILE A 13 -34.32 -48.34 -46.33
CA ILE A 13 -32.89 -48.64 -46.17
C ILE A 13 -32.06 -47.86 -47.19
N ARG A 14 -32.53 -47.72 -48.44
CA ARG A 14 -31.79 -46.97 -49.48
C ARG A 14 -31.60 -45.51 -49.10
N ASN A 15 -32.67 -44.85 -48.66
CA ASN A 15 -32.62 -43.47 -48.21
C ASN A 15 -31.71 -43.31 -46.98
N ALA A 16 -31.83 -44.22 -46.01
CA ALA A 16 -30.99 -44.19 -44.81
C ALA A 16 -29.50 -44.42 -45.14
N ALA A 17 -29.19 -45.35 -46.05
CA ALA A 17 -27.83 -45.63 -46.51
C ALA A 17 -27.22 -44.45 -47.28
N GLN A 18 -28.01 -43.75 -48.10
CA GLN A 18 -27.56 -42.54 -48.79
C GLN A 18 -27.24 -41.41 -47.81
N ILE A 19 -28.13 -41.16 -46.84
CA ILE A 19 -27.90 -40.15 -45.80
C ILE A 19 -26.65 -40.51 -44.98
N LEU A 20 -26.51 -41.77 -44.58
CA LEU A 20 -25.36 -42.26 -43.82
C LEU A 20 -24.05 -42.03 -44.59
N ASN A 21 -23.98 -42.50 -45.84
CA ASN A 21 -22.78 -42.34 -46.67
C ASN A 21 -22.46 -40.87 -46.92
N SER A 22 -23.47 -40.03 -47.21
CA SER A 22 -23.23 -38.58 -47.37
C SER A 22 -22.63 -37.94 -46.11
N ARG A 23 -23.07 -38.35 -44.92
CA ARG A 23 -22.54 -37.85 -43.63
C ARG A 23 -21.14 -38.37 -43.35
N LEU A 24 -20.85 -39.62 -43.68
CA LEU A 24 -19.53 -40.20 -43.49
C LEU A 24 -18.50 -39.60 -44.45
N THR A 25 -18.85 -39.43 -45.73
CA THR A 25 -17.99 -38.83 -46.75
C THR A 25 -17.76 -37.34 -46.51
N SER A 26 -18.81 -36.57 -46.17
CA SER A 26 -18.66 -35.12 -45.87
C SER A 26 -17.74 -34.84 -44.67
N ARG A 27 -17.61 -35.82 -43.78
CA ARG A 27 -16.71 -35.76 -42.62
C ARG A 27 -15.37 -36.46 -42.86
N ALA A 28 -15.12 -36.91 -44.08
CA ALA A 28 -13.91 -37.63 -44.49
C ALA A 28 -13.61 -38.86 -43.61
N TYR A 29 -14.64 -39.55 -43.11
CA TYR A 29 -14.45 -40.81 -42.40
C TYR A 29 -14.30 -42.02 -43.32
N ILE A 30 -14.84 -41.92 -44.54
CA ILE A 30 -14.75 -42.95 -45.58
C ILE A 30 -14.50 -42.28 -46.93
N ASP A 31 -13.67 -42.93 -47.75
CA ASP A 31 -13.44 -42.53 -49.14
C ASP A 31 -14.44 -43.20 -50.09
N ASN A 32 -14.93 -44.38 -49.73
CA ASN A 32 -15.87 -45.18 -50.52
C ASN A 32 -17.18 -45.42 -49.77
N ASN A 33 -18.30 -45.38 -50.50
CA ASN A 33 -19.63 -45.64 -49.94
C ASN A 33 -19.74 -47.05 -49.37
N ILE A 34 -20.33 -47.17 -48.17
CA ILE A 34 -20.72 -48.44 -47.57
C ILE A 34 -21.84 -49.04 -48.41
N LEU A 35 -21.62 -50.28 -48.85
CA LEU A 35 -22.58 -51.08 -49.62
C LEU A 35 -23.36 -51.99 -48.68
N PHE A 36 -24.66 -52.12 -48.90
CA PHE A 36 -25.56 -52.93 -48.08
C PHE A 36 -26.13 -54.08 -48.89
N ASN A 37 -26.31 -55.25 -48.26
CA ASN A 37 -26.72 -56.47 -48.95
C ASN A 37 -28.12 -56.33 -49.57
N CYS A 38 -29.05 -55.67 -48.89
CA CYS A 38 -30.42 -55.45 -49.37
C CYS A 38 -30.52 -54.51 -50.59
N ILE A 39 -29.50 -53.72 -50.89
CA ILE A 39 -29.54 -52.71 -51.97
C ILE A 39 -28.54 -53.03 -53.07
N ASN A 40 -27.35 -53.49 -52.69
CA ASN A 40 -26.19 -53.62 -53.57
C ASN A 40 -25.82 -55.07 -53.88
N TRP A 41 -26.71 -56.04 -53.60
CA TRP A 41 -26.47 -57.48 -53.84
C TRP A 41 -25.83 -57.78 -55.21
N LYS A 42 -26.41 -57.22 -56.28
CA LYS A 42 -25.92 -57.41 -57.66
C LYS A 42 -24.48 -56.94 -57.86
N ARG A 43 -24.05 -55.90 -57.13
CA ARG A 43 -22.69 -55.37 -57.18
C ARG A 43 -21.74 -56.12 -56.25
N LEU A 44 -22.24 -56.68 -55.15
CA LEU A 44 -21.43 -57.43 -54.18
C LEU A 44 -21.09 -58.84 -54.68
N VAL A 45 -21.94 -59.40 -55.53
CA VAL A 45 -21.85 -60.79 -55.99
C VAL A 45 -21.34 -60.88 -57.43
N SER A 46 -21.12 -59.76 -58.12
CA SER A 46 -20.70 -59.72 -59.54
C SER A 46 -19.55 -60.65 -59.87
N ASP A 47 -18.63 -60.82 -58.92
CA ASP A 47 -17.38 -61.56 -59.11
C ASP A 47 -17.53 -63.07 -58.83
N GLN A 48 -18.69 -63.49 -58.31
CA GLN A 48 -19.00 -64.87 -57.88
C GLN A 48 -20.09 -65.54 -58.74
N ILE A 49 -20.73 -64.78 -59.64
CA ILE A 49 -21.84 -65.27 -60.48
C ILE A 49 -21.36 -66.32 -61.50
N GLU A 50 -20.11 -66.22 -61.97
CA GLU A 50 -19.54 -67.16 -62.95
C GLU A 50 -19.39 -68.58 -62.38
N GLU A 51 -19.07 -68.71 -61.08
CA GLU A 51 -18.90 -70.01 -60.42
C GLU A 51 -20.21 -70.55 -59.83
N LEU A 52 -21.13 -69.66 -59.40
CA LEU A 52 -22.38 -70.05 -58.73
C LEU A 52 -23.58 -69.23 -59.27
N PRO A 53 -24.23 -69.69 -60.36
CA PRO A 53 -25.35 -68.97 -60.98
C PRO A 53 -26.59 -68.87 -60.09
N GLN A 54 -26.70 -69.74 -59.07
CA GLN A 54 -27.82 -69.76 -58.12
C GLN A 54 -27.88 -68.52 -57.22
N LEU A 55 -26.80 -67.73 -57.13
CA LEU A 55 -26.79 -66.52 -56.29
C LEU A 55 -27.59 -65.35 -56.88
N ASN A 56 -27.88 -65.38 -58.18
CA ASN A 56 -28.58 -64.29 -58.87
C ASN A 56 -30.08 -64.25 -58.54
N ASP A 57 -30.65 -65.41 -58.16
CA ASP A 57 -32.08 -65.59 -57.89
C ASP A 57 -32.44 -65.54 -56.40
N LEU A 58 -31.46 -65.22 -55.53
CA LEU A 58 -31.69 -65.12 -54.09
C LEU A 58 -32.61 -63.94 -53.74
N ILE A 59 -33.71 -64.26 -53.04
CA ILE A 59 -34.67 -63.27 -52.56
C ILE A 59 -34.18 -62.72 -51.20
N ILE A 60 -34.32 -61.41 -51.02
CA ILE A 60 -34.01 -60.73 -49.76
C ILE A 60 -34.87 -61.31 -48.64
N SER A 61 -34.21 -61.92 -47.64
CA SER A 61 -34.85 -62.41 -46.42
C SER A 61 -35.06 -61.28 -45.42
N GLU A 62 -36.11 -61.38 -44.61
CA GLU A 62 -36.37 -60.47 -43.47
C GLU A 62 -35.18 -60.39 -42.49
N LYS A 63 -34.45 -61.49 -42.29
CA LYS A 63 -33.25 -61.49 -41.45
C LYS A 63 -32.15 -60.58 -42.01
N LEU A 64 -31.99 -60.56 -43.34
CA LEU A 64 -30.99 -59.73 -44.02
C LEU A 64 -31.38 -58.25 -43.93
N TYR A 65 -32.66 -57.94 -44.15
CA TYR A 65 -33.21 -56.61 -43.98
C TYR A 65 -33.01 -56.06 -42.57
N ASN A 66 -33.33 -56.85 -41.54
CA ASN A 66 -33.14 -56.44 -40.15
C ASN A 66 -31.65 -56.29 -39.80
N ASN A 67 -30.75 -57.07 -40.41
CA ASN A 67 -29.31 -56.91 -40.25
C ASN A 67 -28.84 -55.55 -40.80
N ASP A 68 -29.18 -55.22 -42.05
CA ASP A 68 -28.81 -53.95 -42.68
C ASP A 68 -29.40 -52.75 -41.91
N LYS A 69 -30.66 -52.86 -41.48
CA LYS A 69 -31.31 -51.85 -40.63
C LYS A 69 -30.57 -51.65 -39.30
N ASN A 70 -30.19 -52.73 -38.62
CA ASN A 70 -29.45 -52.65 -37.36
C ASN A 70 -28.07 -52.04 -37.54
N THR A 71 -27.37 -52.43 -38.60
CA THR A 71 -26.05 -51.88 -38.95
C THR A 71 -26.14 -50.38 -39.23
N ILE A 72 -27.09 -49.93 -40.04
CA ILE A 72 -27.32 -48.51 -40.31
C ILE A 72 -27.63 -47.75 -39.02
N ASN A 73 -28.52 -48.28 -38.18
CA ASN A 73 -28.88 -47.65 -36.90
C ASN A 73 -27.68 -47.52 -35.96
N LEU A 74 -26.83 -48.55 -35.90
CA LEU A 74 -25.63 -48.54 -35.08
C LEU A 74 -24.63 -47.49 -35.57
N ILE A 75 -24.36 -47.42 -36.88
CA ILE A 75 -23.44 -46.42 -37.42
C ILE A 75 -24.01 -45.01 -37.21
N HIS A 76 -25.31 -44.81 -37.42
CA HIS A 76 -25.96 -43.52 -37.17
C HIS A 76 -25.90 -43.11 -35.69
N ALA A 77 -26.11 -44.05 -34.76
CA ALA A 77 -25.98 -43.79 -33.33
C ALA A 77 -24.55 -43.39 -32.94
N LEU A 78 -23.54 -44.09 -33.49
CA LEU A 78 -22.13 -43.76 -33.29
C LEU A 78 -21.79 -42.37 -33.82
N LEU A 79 -22.28 -42.01 -35.01
CA LEU A 79 -22.08 -40.67 -35.58
C LEU A 79 -22.65 -39.58 -34.68
N ASN A 80 -23.86 -39.78 -34.16
CA ASN A 80 -24.48 -38.82 -33.24
C ASN A 80 -23.69 -38.68 -31.93
N ILE A 81 -23.15 -39.78 -31.40
CA ILE A 81 -22.29 -39.74 -30.20
C ILE A 81 -21.02 -38.93 -30.49
N ILE A 82 -20.36 -39.19 -31.62
CA ILE A 82 -19.14 -38.47 -32.02
C ILE A 82 -19.43 -36.96 -32.16
N ASP A 83 -20.57 -36.59 -32.75
CA ASP A 83 -20.96 -35.18 -32.89
C ASP A 83 -21.21 -34.50 -31.56
N LYS A 84 -21.95 -35.18 -30.68
CA LYS A 84 -22.19 -34.68 -29.33
C LYS A 84 -20.87 -34.50 -28.58
N GLN A 85 -19.94 -35.44 -28.75
CA GLN A 85 -18.62 -35.36 -28.13
C GLN A 85 -17.77 -34.22 -28.69
N ARG A 86 -17.76 -33.99 -30.02
CA ARG A 86 -17.04 -32.86 -30.64
C ARG A 86 -17.62 -31.52 -30.21
N SER A 87 -18.95 -31.40 -30.18
CA SER A 87 -19.64 -30.20 -29.68
C SER A 87 -19.27 -29.92 -28.22
N HIS A 88 -19.34 -30.95 -27.36
CA HIS A 88 -18.94 -30.85 -25.96
C HIS A 88 -17.46 -30.46 -25.80
N GLN A 89 -16.56 -31.07 -26.59
CA GLN A 89 -15.13 -30.75 -26.55
C GLN A 89 -14.87 -29.29 -26.94
N THR A 90 -15.60 -28.76 -27.90
CA THR A 90 -15.50 -27.35 -28.31
C THR A 90 -15.87 -26.42 -27.15
N ILE A 91 -17.03 -26.68 -26.51
CA ILE A 91 -17.51 -25.89 -25.36
C ILE A 91 -16.54 -25.98 -24.18
N VAL A 92 -16.01 -27.17 -23.89
CA VAL A 92 -15.04 -27.37 -22.81
C VAL A 92 -13.76 -26.60 -23.10
N THR A 93 -13.25 -26.68 -24.34
CA THR A 93 -12.03 -25.96 -24.74
C THR A 93 -12.22 -24.46 -24.59
N GLU A 94 -13.34 -23.92 -25.06
CA GLU A 94 -13.68 -22.49 -24.92
C GLU A 94 -13.78 -22.07 -23.43
N THR A 95 -14.41 -22.92 -22.61
CA THR A 95 -14.51 -22.67 -21.16
C THR A 95 -13.14 -22.66 -20.48
N ILE A 96 -12.24 -23.57 -20.88
CA ILE A 96 -10.87 -23.63 -20.38
C ILE A 96 -10.11 -22.37 -20.79
N THR A 97 -10.17 -21.97 -22.07
CA THR A 97 -9.49 -20.76 -22.53
C THR A 97 -9.98 -19.50 -21.81
N ASN A 98 -11.28 -19.41 -21.54
CA ASN A 98 -11.85 -18.28 -20.79
C ASN A 98 -11.39 -18.28 -19.32
N LYS A 99 -11.28 -19.46 -18.70
CA LYS A 99 -10.74 -19.60 -17.34
C LYS A 99 -9.26 -19.24 -17.28
N ASP A 100 -8.46 -19.67 -18.25
CA ASP A 100 -7.04 -19.37 -18.33
C ASP A 100 -6.80 -17.86 -18.49
N ALA A 101 -7.59 -17.19 -19.35
CA ALA A 101 -7.54 -15.73 -19.48
C ALA A 101 -7.87 -15.00 -18.17
N LYS A 102 -8.83 -15.53 -17.39
CA LYS A 102 -9.16 -14.99 -16.06
C LYS A 102 -8.07 -15.26 -15.03
N ILE A 103 -7.42 -16.42 -15.08
CA ILE A 103 -6.27 -16.73 -14.22
C ILE A 103 -5.12 -15.75 -14.53
N GLU A 104 -4.84 -15.48 -15.81
CA GLU A 104 -3.79 -14.55 -16.21
C GLU A 104 -4.08 -13.12 -15.73
N SER A 105 -5.32 -12.65 -15.84
CA SER A 105 -5.70 -11.32 -15.35
C SER A 105 -5.58 -11.20 -13.84
N LEU A 106 -6.01 -12.22 -13.09
CA LEU A 106 -5.85 -12.28 -11.63
C LEU A 106 -4.38 -12.34 -11.22
N GLN A 107 -3.54 -13.10 -11.92
CA GLN A 107 -2.09 -13.12 -11.67
C GLN A 107 -1.46 -11.74 -11.88
N LYS A 108 -1.86 -11.01 -12.92
CA LYS A 108 -1.40 -9.62 -13.14
C LYS A 108 -1.83 -8.71 -11.99
N GLN A 109 -3.06 -8.82 -11.50
CA GLN A 109 -3.54 -8.04 -10.36
C GLN A 109 -2.76 -8.37 -9.08
N VAL A 110 -2.55 -9.66 -8.78
CA VAL A 110 -1.73 -10.09 -7.63
C VAL A 110 -0.33 -9.50 -7.73
N ASN A 111 0.33 -9.60 -8.88
CA ASN A 111 1.66 -9.02 -9.07
C ASN A 111 1.70 -7.50 -8.87
N GLN A 112 0.66 -6.78 -9.31
CA GLN A 112 0.53 -5.34 -9.09
C GLN A 112 0.33 -5.02 -7.59
N LEU A 113 -0.52 -5.77 -6.90
CA LEU A 113 -0.77 -5.59 -5.47
C LEU A 113 0.48 -5.91 -4.65
N THR A 114 1.18 -7.01 -4.95
CA THR A 114 2.46 -7.36 -4.32
C THR A 114 3.49 -6.25 -4.52
N LYS A 115 3.57 -5.67 -5.73
CA LYS A 115 4.46 -4.53 -5.98
C LYS A 115 4.08 -3.31 -5.13
N LYS A 116 2.80 -2.95 -5.08
CA LYS A 116 2.31 -1.83 -4.24
C LYS A 116 2.64 -2.06 -2.75
N ILE A 117 2.44 -3.26 -2.24
CA ILE A 117 2.77 -3.63 -0.85
C ILE A 117 4.27 -3.47 -0.60
N ASN A 118 5.13 -3.97 -1.50
CA ASN A 118 6.58 -3.83 -1.33
C ASN A 118 7.02 -2.35 -1.34
N ASP A 119 6.40 -1.53 -2.19
CA ASP A 119 6.69 -0.10 -2.25
C ASP A 119 6.26 0.62 -0.96
N THR A 120 5.07 0.33 -0.42
CA THR A 120 4.59 0.92 0.84
C THR A 120 5.36 0.42 2.06
N GLU A 121 5.76 -0.85 2.11
CA GLU A 121 6.62 -1.40 3.15
C GLU A 121 7.99 -0.71 3.15
N ARG A 122 8.58 -0.50 1.95
CA ARG A 122 9.86 0.21 1.82
C ARG A 122 9.74 1.66 2.30
N GLU A 123 8.68 2.35 1.94
CA GLU A 123 8.43 3.72 2.41
C GLU A 123 8.26 3.79 3.92
N THR A 124 7.49 2.86 4.49
CA THR A 124 7.26 2.75 5.94
C THR A 124 8.57 2.49 6.68
N ARG A 125 9.40 1.58 6.16
CA ARG A 125 10.73 1.29 6.72
C ARG A 125 11.62 2.54 6.72
N ASN A 126 11.61 3.31 5.63
CA ASN A 126 12.37 4.56 5.56
C ASN A 126 11.86 5.60 6.57
N LYS A 127 10.55 5.72 6.74
CA LYS A 127 9.93 6.59 7.75
C LYS A 127 10.34 6.20 9.16
N VAL A 128 10.34 4.91 9.49
CA VAL A 128 10.80 4.39 10.78
C VAL A 128 12.27 4.74 11.02
N ILE A 129 13.15 4.53 10.05
CA ILE A 129 14.58 4.88 10.17
C ILE A 129 14.74 6.39 10.44
N LYS A 130 14.04 7.24 9.68
CA LYS A 130 14.06 8.70 9.87
C LYS A 130 13.57 9.09 11.25
N TYR A 131 12.48 8.48 11.72
CA TYR A 131 11.94 8.70 13.05
C TYR A 131 12.95 8.32 14.14
N THR A 132 13.57 7.14 14.06
CA THR A 132 14.59 6.71 15.03
C THR A 132 15.77 7.68 15.07
N SER A 133 16.22 8.16 13.91
CA SER A 133 17.28 9.17 13.84
C SER A 133 16.87 10.49 14.49
N MET A 134 15.66 10.98 14.20
CA MET A 134 15.11 12.19 14.82
C MET A 134 14.94 12.04 16.34
N GLN A 135 14.46 10.89 16.81
CA GLN A 135 14.32 10.59 18.23
C GLN A 135 15.69 10.59 18.95
N SER A 136 16.71 10.00 18.33
CA SER A 136 18.09 10.08 18.86
C SER A 136 18.55 11.53 18.98
N ARG A 137 18.28 12.35 17.97
CA ARG A 137 18.64 13.77 17.98
C ARG A 137 17.89 14.57 19.05
N ILE A 138 16.60 14.28 19.25
CA ILE A 138 15.79 14.87 20.32
C ILE A 138 16.39 14.52 21.69
N ASN A 139 16.77 13.25 21.90
CA ASN A 139 17.37 12.81 23.16
C ASN A 139 18.70 13.52 23.44
N GLU A 140 19.55 13.70 22.42
CA GLU A 140 20.80 14.46 22.51
C GLU A 140 20.54 15.93 22.88
N LEU A 141 19.64 16.60 22.15
CA LEU A 141 19.30 18.00 22.39
C LEU A 141 18.69 18.20 23.78
N THR A 142 17.85 17.26 24.23
CA THR A 142 17.27 17.28 25.58
C THR A 142 18.38 17.19 26.65
N LYS A 143 19.36 16.31 26.44
CA LYS A 143 20.53 16.20 27.34
C LYS A 143 21.36 17.49 27.34
N GLN A 144 21.58 18.09 26.17
CA GLN A 144 22.31 19.36 26.05
C GLN A 144 21.57 20.50 26.75
N ASN A 145 20.26 20.65 26.53
CA ASN A 145 19.44 21.65 27.20
C ASN A 145 19.45 21.51 28.72
N LYS A 146 19.41 20.27 29.23
CA LYS A 146 19.56 20.02 30.67
C LYS A 146 20.91 20.52 31.19
N SER A 147 22.01 20.20 30.48
CA SER A 147 23.35 20.69 30.84
C SER A 147 23.43 22.22 30.84
N PHE A 148 22.88 22.87 29.80
CA PHE A 148 22.86 24.34 29.72
C PHE A 148 22.02 24.98 30.83
N SER A 149 20.90 24.36 31.21
CA SER A 149 20.09 24.81 32.35
C SER A 149 20.86 24.73 33.66
N ASP A 150 21.58 23.62 33.88
CA ASP A 150 22.42 23.43 35.08
C ASP A 150 23.56 24.47 35.13
N ASP A 151 24.22 24.73 34.00
CA ASP A 151 25.28 25.73 33.92
C ASP A 151 24.77 27.16 34.09
N LEU A 152 23.59 27.48 33.55
CA LEU A 152 22.95 28.78 33.75
C LEU A 152 22.60 29.02 35.23
N ASN A 153 22.16 27.98 35.93
CA ASN A 153 21.92 28.05 37.37
C ASN A 153 23.22 28.30 38.16
N LYS A 154 24.33 27.67 37.78
CA LYS A 154 25.64 27.94 38.40
C LYS A 154 26.07 29.39 38.18
N VAL A 155 25.99 29.89 36.95
CA VAL A 155 26.35 31.27 36.60
C VAL A 155 25.47 32.28 37.34
N LYS A 156 24.17 32.00 37.46
CA LYS A 156 23.24 32.84 38.25
C LYS A 156 23.67 32.93 39.71
N ASN A 157 24.02 31.80 40.32
CA ASN A 157 24.50 31.75 41.70
C ASN A 157 25.83 32.51 41.86
N TRP A 158 26.82 32.27 40.99
CA TRP A 158 28.09 33.00 41.01
C TRP A 158 27.92 34.52 40.83
N THR A 159 27.00 34.94 39.97
CA THR A 159 26.66 36.35 39.77
C THR A 159 26.06 36.95 41.03
N MET A 160 25.16 36.22 41.69
CA MET A 160 24.54 36.64 42.95
C MET A 160 25.58 36.76 44.08
N ASP A 161 26.45 35.77 44.22
CA ASP A 161 27.52 35.76 45.22
C ASP A 161 28.50 36.92 45.01
N THR A 162 28.90 37.14 43.76
CA THR A 162 29.79 38.25 43.37
C THR A 162 29.14 39.61 43.67
N LYS A 163 27.86 39.78 43.29
CA LYS A 163 27.08 40.99 43.60
C LYS A 163 26.99 41.23 45.11
N ASN A 164 26.76 40.19 45.90
CA ASN A 164 26.69 40.29 47.35
C ASN A 164 28.05 40.66 47.96
N LYS A 165 29.14 40.05 47.49
CA LYS A 165 30.51 40.38 47.91
C LYS A 165 30.83 41.85 47.69
N TYR A 166 30.59 42.37 46.47
CA TYR A 166 30.81 43.78 46.18
C TYR A 166 29.87 44.70 46.97
N LYS A 167 28.61 44.31 47.20
CA LYS A 167 27.69 45.08 48.05
C LYS A 167 28.21 45.22 49.49
N VAL A 168 28.76 44.16 50.06
CA VAL A 168 29.37 44.20 51.41
C VAL A 168 30.63 45.05 51.41
N GLU A 169 31.48 44.91 50.38
CA GLU A 169 32.70 45.71 50.25
C GLU A 169 32.40 47.21 50.10
N MET A 170 31.40 47.58 49.29
CA MET A 170 30.92 48.95 49.16
C MET A 170 30.40 49.50 50.49
N LYS A 171 29.63 48.72 51.25
CA LYS A 171 29.19 49.11 52.60
C LYS A 171 30.38 49.33 53.54
N ARG A 172 31.37 48.43 53.53
CA ARG A 172 32.58 48.56 54.35
C ARG A 172 33.37 49.82 53.98
N LYS A 173 33.53 50.10 52.69
CA LYS A 173 34.21 51.32 52.21
C LYS A 173 33.42 52.59 52.54
N ASN A 174 32.09 52.55 52.48
CA ASN A 174 31.25 53.66 52.92
C ASN A 174 31.41 53.93 54.43
N LEU A 175 31.42 52.89 55.28
CA LEU A 175 31.67 53.05 56.72
C LEU A 175 33.09 53.58 57.01
N GLU A 176 34.09 53.17 56.23
CA GLU A 176 35.45 53.70 56.32
C GLU A 176 35.48 55.20 55.94
N ILE A 177 34.78 55.59 54.87
CA ILE A 177 34.62 56.99 54.47
C ILE A 177 33.90 57.78 55.58
N GLU A 178 32.79 57.29 56.11
CA GLU A 178 32.05 57.94 57.21
C GLU A 178 32.92 58.08 58.47
N SER A 179 33.71 57.05 58.82
CA SER A 179 34.66 57.11 59.94
C SER A 179 35.75 58.16 59.71
N LEU A 180 36.31 58.25 58.50
CA LEU A 180 37.30 59.26 58.14
C LEU A 180 36.68 60.67 58.13
N GLN A 181 35.45 60.82 57.65
CA GLN A 181 34.69 62.07 57.72
C GLN A 181 34.45 62.50 59.17
N ASN A 182 34.02 61.58 60.03
CA ASN A 182 33.83 61.84 61.46
C ASN A 182 35.15 62.24 62.14
N LYS A 183 36.26 61.57 61.84
CA LYS A 183 37.60 61.96 62.33
C LYS A 183 38.01 63.35 61.84
N LEU A 184 37.68 63.72 60.61
CA LEU A 184 37.92 65.09 60.09
C LEU A 184 37.08 66.13 60.83
N ILE A 185 35.81 65.82 61.13
CA ILE A 185 34.90 66.71 61.89
C ILE A 185 35.34 66.83 63.36
N GLU A 186 35.75 65.73 63.99
CA GLU A 186 36.28 65.76 65.35
C GLU A 186 37.60 66.52 65.42
N ARG A 187 38.48 66.32 64.43
CA ARG A 187 39.72 67.08 64.32
C ARG A 187 39.45 68.57 64.09
N SER A 188 38.44 68.94 63.31
CA SER A 188 38.07 70.35 63.11
C SER A 188 37.42 70.97 64.36
N ARG A 189 36.69 70.18 65.18
CA ARG A 189 36.16 70.61 66.48
C ARG A 189 37.22 70.76 67.57
N ASN A 190 38.30 69.97 67.51
CA ASN A 190 39.43 70.03 68.45
C ASN A 190 40.57 70.94 67.99
N ILE A 191 40.34 71.81 67.01
CA ILE A 191 41.22 72.96 66.78
C ILE A 191 40.90 73.96 67.91
N PRO A 192 41.83 74.24 68.84
CA PRO A 192 41.63 75.35 69.76
C PRO A 192 41.50 76.62 68.92
N THR A 193 40.37 77.31 69.08
CA THR A 193 40.19 78.70 68.67
C THR A 193 41.22 79.57 69.38
N ALA A 194 42.42 79.64 68.81
CA ALA A 194 43.48 80.56 69.14
C ALA A 194 44.43 80.67 67.92
N ILE A 195 43.93 81.20 66.82
CA ILE A 195 44.75 81.93 65.85
C ILE A 195 43.97 83.19 65.47
N GLU A 196 44.14 84.24 66.28
CA GLU A 196 44.15 85.60 65.74
C GLU A 196 45.34 85.68 64.80
N TYR A 197 45.08 85.80 63.50
CA TYR A 197 45.92 86.59 62.61
C TYR A 197 45.00 87.45 61.76
N ALA A 198 45.16 88.76 61.95
CA ALA A 198 44.49 89.82 61.23
C ALA A 198 44.69 89.67 59.71
N GLY A 199 43.65 89.98 58.92
CA GLY A 199 43.83 90.25 57.50
C GLY A 199 42.61 90.02 56.60
N GLY A 200 41.62 90.91 56.69
CA GLY A 200 40.95 91.50 55.52
C GLY A 200 40.27 90.61 54.47
N SER A 201 38.93 90.66 54.51
CA SER A 201 38.05 90.88 53.34
C SER A 201 37.94 89.79 52.25
N SER A 202 36.81 89.10 52.32
CA SER A 202 35.84 88.89 51.22
C SER A 202 36.28 88.16 49.94
N ASN A 203 35.94 86.86 49.93
CA ASN A 203 35.29 86.14 48.83
C ASN A 203 35.96 86.17 47.46
N SER A 204 36.90 85.25 47.25
CA SER A 204 37.16 84.67 45.94
C SER A 204 37.48 83.18 46.07
N SER A 205 37.10 82.47 45.01
CA SER A 205 37.43 81.09 44.63
C SER A 205 36.79 79.94 45.42
N ASP A 206 35.86 79.29 44.70
CA ASP A 206 35.97 77.87 44.34
C ASP A 206 35.53 76.84 45.40
N GLY A 207 34.20 76.70 45.50
CA GLY A 207 33.55 75.58 46.18
C GLY A 207 32.98 74.61 45.15
N LEU A 208 33.70 73.51 44.91
CA LEU A 208 33.31 72.35 44.11
C LEU A 208 31.83 71.94 44.34
N MET A 209 30.99 72.15 43.32
CA MET A 209 29.66 71.54 43.25
C MET A 209 29.83 70.08 42.84
N VAL A 210 29.73 69.15 43.80
CA VAL A 210 29.68 67.71 43.52
C VAL A 210 28.32 67.38 42.92
N GLN A 211 28.26 67.22 41.60
CA GLN A 211 27.07 66.74 40.89
C GLN A 211 26.74 65.31 41.29
N ASN A 212 25.52 65.14 41.78
CA ASN A 212 24.87 63.88 42.12
C ASN A 212 24.55 63.09 40.82
N ASN A 213 25.54 62.42 40.24
CA ASN A 213 25.30 61.49 39.13
C ASN A 213 24.73 60.17 39.70
N TYR A 214 23.41 60.04 39.67
CA TYR A 214 22.76 58.74 39.73
C TYR A 214 23.17 57.92 38.50
N PRO A 215 23.71 56.69 38.65
CA PRO A 215 23.88 55.80 37.51
C PRO A 215 22.51 55.26 37.10
N ILE A 216 22.02 55.69 35.93
CA ILE A 216 20.93 55.03 35.20
C ILE A 216 21.49 53.72 34.66
N ILE A 217 21.18 52.61 35.32
CA ILE A 217 21.29 51.28 34.73
C ILE A 217 19.87 50.85 34.37
N GLU A 218 19.51 51.04 33.11
CA GLU A 218 18.30 50.45 32.53
C GLU A 218 18.46 48.93 32.51
N ASN A 219 17.69 48.25 33.37
CA ASN A 219 17.53 46.82 33.34
C ASN A 219 16.38 46.49 32.38
N SER A 220 16.67 46.35 31.09
CA SER A 220 15.70 46.02 30.04
C SER A 220 16.15 44.78 29.25
N THR A 221 16.20 43.64 29.93
CA THR A 221 16.02 42.33 29.26
C THR A 221 15.03 41.49 30.06
N GLY A 222 13.79 41.96 30.13
CA GLY A 222 12.64 41.15 30.51
C GLY A 222 12.24 40.22 29.36
N LEU A 223 12.97 39.12 29.18
CA LEU A 223 12.49 37.97 28.41
C LEU A 223 12.17 36.85 29.39
N ILE A 224 10.94 36.90 29.92
CA ILE A 224 10.31 35.74 30.57
C ILE A 224 9.52 35.03 29.46
N ILE A 225 10.16 34.09 28.77
CA ILE A 225 9.46 33.15 27.90
C ILE A 225 9.13 31.93 28.76
N ASN A 226 8.01 32.00 29.48
CA ASN A 226 7.34 30.82 30.03
C ASN A 226 6.37 30.32 28.95
N ASN A 227 6.81 29.38 28.11
CA ASN A 227 5.94 28.63 27.22
C ASN A 227 5.66 27.25 27.85
N PRO A 228 4.53 27.05 28.56
CA PRO A 228 4.16 25.73 29.08
C PRO A 228 3.63 24.76 28.01
N ASP A 229 3.46 25.18 26.75
CA ASP A 229 2.81 24.40 25.68
C ASP A 229 3.75 23.63 24.74
N LEU A 230 5.00 23.37 25.14
CA LEU A 230 5.93 22.53 24.37
C LEU A 230 5.87 21.02 24.73
N VAL A 231 4.73 20.55 25.23
CA VAL A 231 4.40 19.13 25.23
C VAL A 231 3.47 18.89 24.05
N ALA A 232 4.06 18.73 22.86
CA ALA A 232 3.34 18.17 21.73
C ALA A 232 3.00 16.72 22.06
N ASP A 233 1.79 16.49 22.58
CA ASP A 233 1.21 15.16 22.72
C ASP A 233 0.85 14.66 21.31
N LEU A 234 1.88 14.24 20.56
CA LEU A 234 1.74 13.59 19.26
C LEU A 234 1.25 12.17 19.51
N ASN A 235 -0.06 12.05 19.71
CA ASN A 235 -0.75 10.80 19.91
C ASN A 235 -0.87 10.03 18.58
N ILE A 236 0.26 9.48 18.14
CA ILE A 236 0.48 8.77 16.86
C ILE A 236 -0.44 7.55 16.71
N GLN A 237 -0.98 7.00 17.81
CA GLN A 237 -1.96 5.91 17.73
C GLN A 237 -3.25 6.33 17.02
N LYS A 238 -3.64 7.61 17.14
CA LYS A 238 -4.82 8.15 16.47
C LYS A 238 -4.58 8.38 14.98
N GLU A 239 -3.39 8.85 14.61
CA GLU A 239 -3.00 9.09 13.21
C GLU A 239 -2.77 7.78 12.43
N ILE A 240 -2.21 6.76 13.07
CA ILE A 240 -2.09 5.41 12.50
C ILE A 240 -3.48 4.76 12.35
N ALA A 241 -4.39 4.96 13.32
CA ALA A 241 -5.76 4.46 13.22
C ALA A 241 -6.55 5.17 12.10
N ASP A 242 -6.42 6.49 11.97
CA ASP A 242 -7.10 7.27 10.94
C ASP A 242 -6.57 6.97 9.52
N SER A 243 -5.26 6.77 9.37
CA SER A 243 -4.66 6.35 8.08
C SER A 243 -5.03 4.91 7.69
N SER A 244 -5.11 4.00 8.66
CA SER A 244 -5.57 2.62 8.43
C SER A 244 -7.06 2.60 8.06
N ASN A 245 -7.91 3.37 8.75
CA ASN A 245 -9.33 3.49 8.43
C ASN A 245 -9.56 4.10 7.04
N LYS A 246 -8.75 5.08 6.64
CA LYS A 246 -8.84 5.68 5.29
C LYS A 246 -8.43 4.69 4.21
N PHE A 247 -7.39 3.88 4.45
CA PHE A 247 -7.01 2.77 3.57
C PHE A 247 -8.14 1.74 3.44
N PHE A 248 -8.80 1.35 4.54
CA PHE A 248 -9.92 0.42 4.49
C PHE A 248 -11.15 1.00 3.78
N GLN A 249 -11.48 2.28 3.98
CA GLN A 249 -12.57 2.92 3.23
C GLN A 249 -12.30 2.97 1.73
N GLU A 250 -11.07 3.27 1.30
CA GLU A 250 -10.71 3.23 -0.12
C GLU A 250 -10.73 1.81 -0.70
N LEU A 251 -10.44 0.79 0.11
CA LEU A 251 -10.47 -0.63 -0.30
C LEU A 251 -11.90 -1.16 -0.50
N PHE A 252 -12.87 -0.66 0.27
CA PHE A 252 -14.25 -1.17 0.28
C PHE A 252 -15.27 -0.26 -0.41
N CYS A 253 -14.95 1.01 -0.69
CA CYS A 253 -15.84 1.91 -1.44
C CYS A 253 -15.64 1.84 -2.97
N GLN A 254 -14.71 1.02 -3.48
CA GLN A 254 -14.56 0.80 -4.94
C GLN A 254 -15.47 -0.30 -5.51
N ASP A 255 -16.21 -1.03 -4.67
CA ASP A 255 -17.10 -2.13 -5.10
C ASP A 255 -18.57 -1.73 -5.34
N GLU A 256 -18.94 -0.44 -5.22
CA GLU A 256 -20.34 0.02 -5.43
C GLU A 256 -20.63 0.72 -6.78
N PHE A 257 -19.77 0.58 -7.79
CA PHE A 257 -20.13 0.99 -9.16
C PHE A 257 -19.90 -0.16 -10.15
N GLY A 258 -20.89 -1.04 -10.26
CA GLY A 258 -20.85 -2.11 -11.26
C GLY A 258 -21.98 -3.13 -11.21
N ILE A 259 -23.18 -2.75 -10.76
CA ILE A 259 -24.42 -3.48 -11.08
C ILE A 259 -25.49 -2.46 -11.46
N GLU A 260 -25.53 -2.13 -12.76
CA GLU A 260 -26.74 -2.04 -13.60
C GLU A 260 -26.31 -2.04 -15.07
#